data_AF-A0A1A8TQE0-F1
#
_entry.id   AF-A0A1A8TQE0-F1
#
_cell.length_a   1.000
_cell.length_b   1.000
_cell.length_c   1.000
_cell.angle_alpha   90.00
_cell.angle_beta   90.00
_cell.angle_gamma   90.00
#
_symmetry.space_group_name_H-M   'P 1'
#
loop_
_entity.id
_entity.type
_entity.pdbx_description
1 polymer ?
#
loop_
_entity_poly.entity_id
_entity_poly.type
_entity_poly.pdbx_seq_one_letter_code
_entity_poly.pdbx_strand_id
1 'polypeptide(L)' 'MIDVRRAEPTDAKAVKRIYECQNAYTSTLQLPFPSLDTWEKRFQNTPDHVYRYVALVDDDVVGGIGL' A
#
# COMPACT_ATOMS: atom_id res chain seq x y z
N MET A 1 -13.87 0.75 -13.47
CA MET A 1 -13.48 2.16 -13.19
C MET A 1 -12.30 2.10 -12.24
N ILE A 2 -11.39 3.08 -12.27
CA ILE A 2 -10.29 3.14 -11.28
C ILE A 2 -10.51 4.37 -10.43
N ASP A 3 -10.67 4.17 -9.12
CA ASP A 3 -10.78 5.25 -8.15
C ASP A 3 -9.46 5.41 -7.40
N VAL A 4 -9.07 6.66 -7.14
CA VAL A 4 -7.85 6.98 -6.40
C VAL A 4 -8.21 7.84 -5.20
N ARG A 5 -7.79 7.42 -4.01
CA ARG A 5 -8.02 8.16 -2.77
C ARG A 5 -6.80 8.14 -1.85
N ARG A 6 -6.81 9.00 -0.83
CA ARG A 6 -5.86 8.93 0.28
C ARG A 6 -5.91 7.55 0.90
N ALA A 7 -4.73 7.07 1.24
CA ALA A 7 -4.55 5.84 1.99
C ALA A 7 -5.01 6.05 3.44
N GLU A 8 -5.83 5.14 3.94
CA GLU A 8 -6.31 5.10 5.33
C GLU A 8 -5.56 4.00 6.09
N PRO A 9 -5.46 4.08 7.44
CA PRO A 9 -4.78 3.05 8.23
C PRO A 9 -5.25 1.62 7.96
N THR A 10 -6.53 1.45 7.61
CA THR A 10 -7.16 0.16 7.28
C THR A 10 -6.65 -0.47 5.98
N ASP A 11 -6.02 0.30 5.09
CA ASP A 11 -5.50 -0.20 3.81
C ASP A 11 -4.19 -0.99 3.95
N ALA A 12 -3.56 -0.97 5.14
CA ALA A 12 -2.27 -1.61 5.40
C ALA A 12 -2.25 -3.08 4.95
N LYS A 13 -3.32 -3.84 5.22
CA LYS A 13 -3.43 -5.24 4.86
C LYS A 13 -3.49 -5.44 3.34
N ALA A 14 -4.22 -4.59 2.63
CA ALA A 14 -4.36 -4.70 1.18
C ALA A 14 -3.06 -4.30 0.47
N VAL A 15 -2.41 -3.23 0.94
CA VAL A 15 -1.08 -2.81 0.44
C VAL A 15 -0.02 -3.86 0.72
N LYS A 16 -0.04 -4.49 1.90
CA LYS A 16 0.81 -5.65 2.20
C LYS A 16 0.62 -6.76 1.17
N ARG A 17 -0.62 -7.10 0.80
CA ARG A 17 -0.95 -8.13 -0.20
C ARG A 17 -0.42 -7.79 -1.59
N ILE A 18 -0.48 -6.53 -2.01
CA ILE A 18 0.13 -6.06 -3.27
C ILE A 18 1.62 -6.39 -3.28
N TYR A 19 2.34 -6.11 -2.19
CA TYR A 19 3.77 -6.41 -2.09
C TYR A 19 4.13 -7.87 -1.85
N GLU A 20 3.13 -8.77 -1.76
CA GLU A 20 3.35 -10.22 -1.92
C GLU A 20 3.40 -10.63 -3.40
N CYS A 21 2.86 -9.80 -4.30
CA CYS A 21 2.85 -10.08 -5.73
C CYS A 21 4.22 -9.76 -6.34
N GLN A 22 4.77 -10.72 -7.09
CA GLN A 22 6.09 -10.61 -7.74
C GLN A 22 6.26 -9.30 -8.52
N ASN A 23 5.28 -8.94 -9.34
CA ASN A 23 5.33 -7.74 -10.18
C ASN A 23 5.44 -6.43 -9.37
N ALA A 24 5.02 -6.42 -8.11
CA ALA A 24 5.04 -5.22 -7.27
C ALA A 24 6.44 -4.95 -6.66
N TYR A 25 7.26 -5.98 -6.47
CA TYR A 25 8.59 -5.85 -5.86
C TYR A 25 9.75 -6.07 -6.84
N THR A 26 9.59 -6.82 -7.93
CA THR A 26 10.73 -7.12 -8.84
C THR A 26 11.24 -5.93 -9.63
N SER A 27 10.40 -4.91 -9.83
CA SER A 27 10.76 -3.69 -10.56
C SER A 27 10.80 -2.46 -9.65
N THR A 28 10.88 -2.68 -8.35
CA THR A 28 10.97 -1.61 -7.34
C THR A 28 12.04 -1.97 -6.29
N LEU A 29 12.21 -1.13 -5.27
CA LEU A 29 13.07 -1.42 -4.12
C LEU A 29 12.30 -2.05 -2.95
N GLN A 30 11.08 -2.51 -3.19
CA GLN A 30 10.26 -3.14 -2.15
C GLN A 30 10.79 -4.55 -1.91
N LEU A 31 10.68 -5.02 -0.66
CA LEU A 31 11.12 -6.35 -0.29
C LEU A 31 9.95 -7.34 -0.41
N PRO A 32 10.19 -8.57 -0.91
CA PRO A 32 9.20 -9.63 -0.88
C PRO A 32 8.90 -10.08 0.55
N PHE A 33 7.81 -10.83 0.72
CA PHE A 33 7.36 -11.39 2.01
C PHE A 33 7.17 -10.33 3.12
N PRO A 34 6.41 -9.25 2.85
CA PRO A 34 6.19 -8.20 3.84
C PRO A 34 5.46 -8.72 5.09
N SER A 35 5.81 -8.20 6.27
CA SER A 35 5.06 -8.49 7.50
C SER A 35 3.85 -7.56 7.62
N LEU A 36 2.74 -8.07 8.16
CA LEU A 36 1.54 -7.26 8.40
C LEU A 36 1.81 -6.17 9.45
N ASP A 37 2.44 -6.53 10.56
CA ASP A 37 2.80 -5.62 11.65
C ASP A 37 3.62 -4.41 11.17
N THR A 38 4.57 -4.62 10.24
CA THR A 38 5.34 -3.50 9.67
C THR A 38 4.47 -2.57 8.85
N TRP A 39 3.54 -3.09 8.04
CA TRP A 39 2.64 -2.25 7.24
C TRP A 39 1.63 -1.50 8.11
N GLU A 40 1.05 -2.16 9.11
CA GLU A 40 0.14 -1.51 10.08
C GLU A 40 0.85 -0.36 10.80
N LYS A 41 2.07 -0.60 11.31
CA LYS A 41 2.89 0.46 11.93
C LYS A 41 3.18 1.61 10.97
N ARG A 42 3.56 1.31 9.72
CA ARG A 42 3.85 2.34 8.70
C ARG A 42 2.64 3.22 8.44
N PHE A 43 1.44 2.63 8.40
CA PHE A 43 0.20 3.33 8.08
C PHE A 43 -0.33 4.13 9.26
N GLN A 44 -0.29 3.58 10.47
CA GLN A 44 -0.67 4.27 11.70
C GLN A 44 0.25 5.46 12.02
N ASN A 45 1.53 5.38 11.68
CA ASN A 45 2.53 6.40 12.00
C ASN A 45 3.01 7.14 10.74
N THR A 46 2.09 7.47 9.83
CA THR A 46 2.43 8.24 8.62
C THR A 46 2.73 9.69 9.01
N PRO A 47 3.94 10.22 8.76
CA PRO A 47 4.24 11.62 9.06
C PRO A 47 3.40 12.58 8.20
N ASP A 48 3.12 13.78 8.69
CA ASP A 48 2.25 14.77 8.01
C ASP A 48 2.72 15.17 6.60
N HIS A 49 4.03 15.10 6.35
CA HIS A 49 4.63 15.44 5.05
C HIS A 49 4.72 14.25 4.09
N VAL A 50 4.26 13.06 4.51
CA VAL A 50 4.26 11.85 3.69
C VAL A 50 2.87 11.65 3.11
N TYR A 51 2.81 11.53 1.79
CA TYR A 51 1.54 11.45 1.07
C TYR A 51 1.37 10.07 0.45
N ARG A 52 0.39 9.30 0.95
CA ARG A 52 0.06 7.98 0.42
C ARG A 52 -1.31 7.95 -0.23
N TYR A 53 -1.38 7.26 -1.35
CA TYR A 53 -2.60 7.05 -2.12
C TYR A 53 -2.73 5.59 -2.48
N VAL A 54 -3.98 5.14 -2.62
CA VAL A 54 -4.35 3.81 -3.10
C VAL A 54 -5.22 3.93 -4.34
N ALA A 55 -5.05 2.99 -5.26
CA ALA A 55 -5.90 2.81 -6.43
C ALA A 55 -6.83 1.62 -6.19
N LEU A 56 -8.12 1.79 -6.51
CA LEU A 56 -9.16 0.80 -6.28
C LEU A 56 -9.84 0.38 -7.58
N VAL A 57 -10.21 -0.90 -7.67
CA VAL A 57 -11.11 -1.46 -8.68
C VAL A 57 -12.14 -2.29 -7.94
N ASP A 58 -13.42 -1.95 -8.11
CA ASP A 58 -14.55 -2.63 -7.45
C ASP A 58 -14.35 -2.76 -5.92
N ASP A 59 -13.95 -1.64 -5.29
CA ASP A 59 -13.59 -1.52 -3.86
C ASP A 59 -12.36 -2.32 -3.39
N ASP A 60 -11.69 -3.07 -4.26
CA ASP A 60 -10.44 -3.76 -3.93
C ASP A 60 -9.23 -2.87 -4.22
N VAL A 61 -8.27 -2.82 -3.30
CA VAL A 61 -7.06 -2.01 -3.45
C VAL A 61 -6.07 -2.77 -4.32
N VAL A 62 -5.83 -2.25 -5.53
CA VAL A 62 -5.00 -2.89 -6.56
C VAL A 62 -3.64 -2.21 -6.76
N GLY A 63 -3.42 -1.05 -6.15
CA GLY A 63 -2.16 -0.32 -6.24
C GLY A 63 -1.98 0.69 -5.11
N GLY A 64 -0.74 1.11 -4.90
CA GLY A 64 -0.40 2.14 -3.93
C GLY A 64 0.86 2.92 -4.34
N ILE A 65 0.91 4.19 -3.94
CA ILE A 65 2.08 5.05 -4.14
C ILE A 65 2.28 5.93 -2.90
N GLY A 66 3.54 6.23 -2.59
CA GLY A 66 3.94 7.16 -1.53
C GLY A 66 4.89 8.22 -2.06
N LEU A 67 4.74 9.45 -1.59
CA LEU A 67 5.65 10.57 -1.77
C LEU A 67 6.17 11.04 -0.41
#